data_AF-A0A3S0D6X0-F1
#
_entry.id   AF-A0A3S0D6X0-F1
#
_cell.length_a   1.000
_cell.length_b   1.000
_cell.length_c   1.000
_cell.angle_alpha   90.00
_cell.angle_beta   90.00
_cell.angle_gamma   90.00
#
_symmetry.space_group_name_H-M   'P 1'
#
loop_
_entity.id
_entity.type
_entity.pdbx_description
1 polymer ?
#
loop_
_entity_poly.entity_id
_entity_poly.type
_entity_poly.pdbx_seq_one_letter_code
_entity_poly.pdbx_strand_id
1 'polypeptide(L)'
;MNDDFVKRPKRPSPLEVPPAKTEKKPEPKPEPKPDEPIEDLAEDKESSIDEHALGEETIEDIDLSKDDEPKEKKKKRRSPKQWFLDLPKKKKILFIVAMVFVLLGGSAGAYFALKGESPLPTIQSKKKAEKPKPTTVASTLTGLQVAPELNERGVTGIMIENHPESWPQSGLNDAGVVFEAIAEGGITRFLALYQEAQPEYIGPIRSARPYYLDWLQGFDAPLAHVGGSGDAKAKIASDGVRSMDQSANGSSYERIDARYAPHNVYTSISSLDALKAVKGWQKSTFTGFARKKEAASKTPTASSVTIAVSTGEYVPSYTYDAKTNSYLRSQAGGPHVDEKSGKQLSSKVVVAMVIPWSQQGIYSVYQNVGSGPVVVFQDGVATEGIWEKASSKDQIVFKDSRGNDLKLNPGQTWVSAVRARSNITFTP
;
A
#
# COMPACT_ATOMS: atom_id res chain seq x y z
N MET A 1 66.52 36.48 -5.19
CA MET A 1 66.82 37.67 -4.35
C MET A 1 66.02 37.52 -3.07
N ASN A 2 66.69 37.67 -1.93
CA ASN A 2 66.16 37.74 -0.56
C ASN A 2 65.18 36.62 -0.13
N ASP A 3 65.73 35.59 0.51
CA ASP A 3 65.00 34.81 1.53
C ASP A 3 65.33 35.42 2.90
N ASP A 4 64.30 35.94 3.59
CA ASP A 4 64.41 36.50 4.93
C ASP A 4 63.85 35.55 5.99
N PHE A 5 64.44 35.58 7.18
CA PHE A 5 64.12 34.67 8.29
C PHE A 5 62.68 34.79 8.80
N VAL A 6 61.98 33.66 8.96
CA VAL A 6 60.86 33.54 9.92
C VAL A 6 61.05 32.33 10.85
N LYS A 7 61.07 32.61 12.16
CA LYS A 7 61.30 31.63 13.24
C LYS A 7 60.07 30.75 13.48
N ARG A 8 60.28 29.45 13.70
CA ARG A 8 59.22 28.51 14.12
C ARG A 8 58.83 28.74 15.60
N PRO A 9 57.53 28.75 15.96
CA PRO A 9 57.09 28.84 17.35
C PRO A 9 57.30 27.50 18.10
N LYS A 10 57.56 27.57 19.42
CA LYS A 10 57.70 26.40 20.29
C LYS A 10 56.34 25.79 20.64
N ARG A 11 56.29 24.46 20.78
CA ARG A 11 55.11 23.72 21.27
C ARG A 11 54.77 24.11 22.72
N PRO A 12 53.47 24.23 23.08
CA PRO A 12 53.04 24.29 24.47
C PRO A 12 53.17 22.92 25.16
N SER A 13 53.36 22.93 26.48
CA SER A 13 53.41 21.73 27.32
C SER A 13 52.00 21.17 27.60
N PRO A 14 51.84 19.85 27.85
CA PRO A 14 50.54 19.26 28.19
C PRO A 14 50.02 19.76 29.55
N LEU A 15 48.70 19.92 29.65
CA LEU A 15 47.99 20.16 30.92
C LEU A 15 47.81 18.85 31.69
N GLU A 16 48.11 18.86 32.99
CA GLU A 16 47.80 17.73 33.88
C GLU A 16 46.28 17.61 34.12
N VAL A 17 45.79 16.37 34.10
CA VAL A 17 44.38 16.04 34.36
C VAL A 17 44.29 15.39 35.76
N PRO A 18 43.46 15.91 36.68
CA PRO A 18 43.31 15.32 38.01
C PRO A 18 42.59 13.96 37.96
N PRO A 19 42.88 13.03 38.89
CA PRO A 19 42.35 11.67 38.85
C PRO A 19 40.84 11.61 39.11
N ALA A 20 40.16 10.74 38.37
CA ALA A 20 38.72 10.52 38.50
C ALA A 20 38.34 9.85 39.83
N LYS A 21 37.24 10.29 40.44
CA LYS A 21 36.64 9.63 41.61
C LYS A 21 35.95 8.33 41.19
N THR A 22 36.28 7.23 41.86
CA THR A 22 35.58 5.94 41.70
C THR A 22 34.21 6.00 42.39
N GLU A 23 33.12 5.99 41.61
CA GLU A 23 31.77 5.79 42.13
C GLU A 23 31.44 4.29 42.29
N LYS A 24 30.67 3.96 43.33
CA LYS A 24 30.28 2.58 43.66
C LYS A 24 29.24 2.05 42.68
N LYS A 25 29.50 0.85 42.15
CA LYS A 25 28.54 0.06 41.36
C LYS A 25 27.34 -0.38 42.24
N PRO A 26 26.08 -0.18 41.82
CA PRO A 26 24.91 -0.75 42.51
C PRO A 26 24.84 -2.27 42.37
N GLU A 27 24.34 -2.95 43.40
CA GLU A 27 24.09 -4.40 43.39
C GLU A 27 22.83 -4.75 42.57
N PRO A 28 22.78 -5.93 41.92
CA PRO A 28 21.60 -6.38 41.16
C PRO A 28 20.48 -6.82 42.10
N LYS A 29 19.23 -6.47 41.75
CA LYS A 29 18.03 -7.04 42.38
C LYS A 29 17.79 -8.48 41.87
N PRO A 30 17.21 -9.37 42.70
CA PRO A 30 16.99 -10.76 42.32
C PRO A 30 15.86 -10.93 41.29
N GLU A 31 16.02 -11.91 40.41
CA GLU A 31 15.03 -12.33 39.41
C GLU A 31 13.90 -13.16 40.04
N PRO A 32 12.65 -13.07 39.53
CA PRO A 32 11.57 -13.99 39.90
C PRO A 32 11.75 -15.37 39.23
N LYS A 33 11.35 -16.44 39.94
CA LYS A 33 11.40 -17.82 39.45
C LYS A 33 10.30 -18.11 38.41
N PRO A 34 10.49 -19.12 37.54
CA PRO A 34 9.44 -19.60 36.64
C PRO A 34 8.46 -20.53 37.38
N ASP A 35 7.17 -20.45 37.01
CA ASP A 35 6.16 -21.45 37.37
C ASP A 35 6.06 -22.50 36.25
N GLU A 36 5.96 -23.77 36.63
CA GLU A 36 5.84 -24.95 35.76
C GLU A 36 4.39 -25.51 35.81
N PRO A 37 4.01 -26.49 34.95
CA PRO A 37 2.67 -26.53 34.34
C PRO A 37 1.59 -27.20 35.18
N ILE A 38 0.33 -26.97 34.79
CA ILE A 38 -0.84 -27.71 35.27
C ILE A 38 -1.28 -28.70 34.18
N GLU A 39 -1.47 -29.95 34.60
CA GLU A 39 -1.89 -31.07 33.74
C GLU A 39 -3.39 -31.05 33.39
N ASP A 40 -3.62 -31.72 32.26
CA ASP A 40 -4.81 -32.36 31.73
C ASP A 40 -5.86 -32.86 32.74
N LEU A 41 -7.15 -32.67 32.42
CA LEU A 41 -8.27 -33.50 32.89
C LEU A 41 -9.42 -33.45 31.88
N ALA A 42 -9.65 -34.59 31.22
CA ALA A 42 -10.91 -34.90 30.55
C ALA A 42 -11.89 -35.54 31.55
N GLU A 43 -13.20 -35.32 31.38
CA GLU A 43 -14.20 -36.34 31.70
C GLU A 43 -15.56 -36.08 31.02
N ASP A 44 -16.27 -37.18 30.75
CA ASP A 44 -17.43 -37.29 29.89
C ASP A 44 -18.75 -36.75 30.48
N LYS A 45 -19.77 -36.65 29.59
CA LYS A 45 -21.09 -37.21 29.93
C LYS A 45 -21.93 -37.59 28.72
N GLU A 46 -22.47 -38.80 28.79
CA GLU A 46 -23.37 -39.44 27.83
C GLU A 46 -24.79 -38.84 27.84
N SER A 47 -25.52 -38.98 26.73
CA SER A 47 -26.86 -39.61 26.77
C SER A 47 -27.30 -40.07 25.37
N SER A 48 -27.72 -41.33 25.28
CA SER A 48 -28.10 -42.10 24.09
C SER A 48 -29.59 -42.00 23.69
N ILE A 49 -29.95 -42.81 22.66
CA ILE A 49 -31.30 -43.13 22.13
C ILE A 49 -31.81 -42.11 21.09
N ASP A 50 -32.33 -42.48 19.90
CA ASP A 50 -32.78 -43.79 19.36
C ASP A 50 -32.34 -44.06 17.88
N GLU A 51 -32.61 -45.27 17.36
CA GLU A 51 -32.49 -45.64 15.93
C GLU A 51 -33.83 -45.52 15.16
N HIS A 52 -33.80 -45.46 13.83
CA HIS A 52 -34.64 -46.37 13.01
C HIS A 52 -34.22 -46.45 11.52
N ALA A 53 -34.21 -47.69 11.04
CA ALA A 53 -33.71 -48.19 9.75
C ALA A 53 -34.21 -47.53 8.44
N LEU A 54 -33.37 -47.63 7.40
CA LEU A 54 -33.73 -47.56 5.98
C LEU A 54 -33.26 -48.84 5.28
N GLY A 55 -34.08 -49.38 4.37
CA GLY A 55 -33.82 -50.61 3.62
C GLY A 55 -33.89 -50.41 2.11
N GLU A 56 -32.87 -50.94 1.44
CA GLU A 56 -32.76 -51.53 0.09
C GLU A 56 -33.81 -51.24 -1.02
N GLU A 57 -33.26 -50.78 -2.17
CA GLU A 57 -33.43 -51.34 -3.55
C GLU A 57 -34.83 -51.36 -4.23
N THR A 58 -34.98 -51.39 -5.57
CA THR A 58 -34.07 -51.47 -6.74
C THR A 58 -34.67 -50.66 -7.93
N ILE A 59 -33.95 -50.50 -9.05
CA ILE A 59 -34.47 -49.91 -10.32
C ILE A 59 -34.31 -50.93 -11.45
N GLU A 60 -35.34 -51.12 -12.28
CA GLU A 60 -35.20 -51.68 -13.64
C GLU A 60 -36.32 -51.16 -14.59
N ASP A 61 -36.03 -51.10 -15.89
CA ASP A 61 -36.84 -50.45 -16.95
C ASP A 61 -37.98 -51.32 -17.53
N ILE A 62 -38.90 -50.73 -18.32
CA ILE A 62 -39.26 -51.14 -19.72
C ILE A 62 -40.44 -50.32 -20.32
N ASP A 63 -40.46 -50.24 -21.66
CA ASP A 63 -41.25 -49.42 -22.59
C ASP A 63 -42.60 -50.05 -23.07
N LEU A 64 -43.46 -49.22 -23.70
CA LEU A 64 -44.35 -49.47 -24.87
C LEU A 64 -45.79 -48.87 -24.80
N SER A 65 -46.39 -48.63 -25.99
CA SER A 65 -47.52 -47.69 -26.24
C SER A 65 -48.66 -48.27 -27.11
N LYS A 66 -49.91 -47.74 -26.99
CA LYS A 66 -50.85 -47.26 -28.09
C LYS A 66 -52.40 -47.42 -27.93
N ASP A 67 -53.13 -46.61 -28.75
CA ASP A 67 -54.46 -46.78 -29.45
C ASP A 67 -55.78 -46.04 -29.01
N ASP A 68 -56.75 -45.95 -29.96
CA ASP A 68 -57.75 -44.86 -30.26
C ASP A 68 -59.30 -45.12 -30.02
N GLU A 69 -60.20 -44.10 -30.18
CA GLU A 69 -61.70 -44.23 -30.31
C GLU A 69 -62.47 -43.11 -31.17
N PRO A 70 -63.79 -43.27 -31.58
CA PRO A 70 -64.49 -42.52 -32.69
C PRO A 70 -65.81 -41.66 -32.41
N LYS A 71 -66.74 -41.41 -33.41
CA LYS A 71 -67.58 -40.16 -33.62
C LYS A 71 -69.17 -40.17 -33.82
N GLU A 72 -69.84 -38.99 -33.58
CA GLU A 72 -70.86 -38.19 -34.40
C GLU A 72 -72.46 -38.28 -34.39
N LYS A 73 -73.22 -37.11 -34.33
CA LYS A 73 -74.34 -36.56 -35.25
C LYS A 73 -75.40 -35.49 -34.72
N LYS A 74 -76.21 -34.81 -35.59
CA LYS A 74 -77.06 -33.55 -35.38
C LYS A 74 -78.47 -33.45 -36.11
N LYS A 75 -79.36 -32.45 -35.79
CA LYS A 75 -80.60 -31.98 -36.55
C LYS A 75 -80.93 -30.42 -36.46
N LYS A 76 -81.94 -29.88 -37.21
CA LYS A 76 -82.15 -28.43 -37.70
C LYS A 76 -83.26 -27.52 -37.02
N ARG A 77 -83.33 -26.20 -37.38
CA ARG A 77 -84.23 -25.09 -36.87
C ARG A 77 -84.92 -24.20 -37.98
N ARG A 78 -85.89 -23.31 -37.62
CA ARG A 78 -86.71 -22.37 -38.49
C ARG A 78 -86.25 -20.88 -38.47
N SER A 79 -86.87 -20.00 -39.29
CA SER A 79 -86.40 -18.66 -39.75
C SER A 79 -86.92 -17.40 -38.98
N PRO A 80 -86.21 -16.25 -38.95
CA PRO A 80 -86.48 -15.14 -38.00
C PRO A 80 -87.48 -14.05 -38.43
N LYS A 81 -87.72 -13.82 -39.73
CA LYS A 81 -88.49 -12.62 -40.17
C LYS A 81 -89.95 -12.61 -39.69
N GLN A 82 -90.60 -13.77 -39.67
CA GLN A 82 -91.99 -13.91 -39.24
C GLN A 82 -92.17 -13.58 -37.75
N TRP A 83 -91.22 -13.98 -36.91
CA TRP A 83 -91.24 -13.76 -35.46
C TRP A 83 -91.33 -12.28 -35.04
N PHE A 84 -90.73 -11.37 -35.82
CA PHE A 84 -90.73 -9.94 -35.46
C PHE A 84 -92.06 -9.22 -35.76
N LEU A 85 -92.77 -9.63 -36.81
CA LEU A 85 -94.00 -8.95 -37.24
C LEU A 85 -95.17 -9.18 -36.28
N ASP A 86 -95.20 -10.31 -35.56
CA ASP A 86 -96.27 -10.65 -34.62
C ASP A 86 -96.13 -9.95 -33.25
N LEU A 87 -95.04 -9.20 -33.02
CA LEU A 87 -94.82 -8.54 -31.74
C LEU A 87 -95.80 -7.36 -31.49
N PRO A 88 -96.43 -7.25 -30.30
CA PRO A 88 -97.32 -6.15 -29.95
C PRO A 88 -96.57 -4.82 -29.83
N LYS A 89 -97.27 -3.69 -30.06
CA LYS A 89 -96.66 -2.34 -30.22
C LYS A 89 -95.62 -1.98 -29.13
N LYS A 90 -95.90 -2.25 -27.86
CA LYS A 90 -94.96 -2.01 -26.74
C LYS A 90 -93.63 -2.79 -26.88
N LYS A 91 -93.67 -4.04 -27.34
CA LYS A 91 -92.48 -4.88 -27.59
C LYS A 91 -91.72 -4.45 -28.86
N LYS A 92 -92.42 -3.94 -29.88
CA LYS A 92 -91.76 -3.33 -31.07
C LYS A 92 -91.00 -2.05 -30.72
N ILE A 93 -91.58 -1.18 -29.90
CA ILE A 93 -90.88 0.01 -29.37
C ILE A 93 -89.64 -0.41 -28.58
N LEU A 94 -89.78 -1.37 -27.66
CA LEU A 94 -88.65 -1.89 -26.88
C LEU A 94 -87.53 -2.48 -27.78
N PHE A 95 -87.89 -3.19 -28.85
CA PHE A 95 -86.92 -3.74 -29.80
C PHE A 95 -86.22 -2.64 -30.62
N ILE A 96 -86.93 -1.59 -31.03
CA ILE A 96 -86.33 -0.43 -31.73
C ILE A 96 -85.38 0.31 -30.78
N VAL A 97 -85.78 0.56 -29.53
CA VAL A 97 -84.91 1.16 -28.50
C VAL A 97 -83.67 0.29 -28.26
N ALA A 98 -83.83 -1.03 -28.12
CA ALA A 98 -82.71 -1.96 -28.01
C ALA A 98 -81.78 -1.90 -29.25
N MET A 99 -82.32 -1.78 -30.46
CA MET A 99 -81.50 -1.67 -31.67
C MET A 99 -80.76 -0.33 -31.76
N VAL A 100 -81.36 0.78 -31.28
CA VAL A 100 -80.66 2.07 -31.13
C VAL A 100 -79.53 1.97 -30.11
N PHE A 101 -79.75 1.29 -28.97
CA PHE A 101 -78.66 1.00 -28.02
C PHE A 101 -77.56 0.11 -28.60
N VAL A 102 -77.89 -0.87 -29.46
CA VAL A 102 -76.89 -1.68 -30.19
C VAL A 102 -76.10 -0.84 -31.19
N LEU A 103 -76.73 0.12 -31.89
CA LEU A 103 -76.06 1.04 -32.82
C LEU A 103 -75.16 2.07 -32.09
N LEU A 104 -75.60 2.57 -30.93
CA LEU A 104 -74.79 3.43 -30.07
C LEU A 104 -73.63 2.66 -29.42
N GLY A 105 -73.87 1.43 -28.95
CA GLY A 105 -72.82 0.54 -28.44
C GLY A 105 -71.81 0.14 -29.52
N GLY A 106 -72.27 -0.12 -30.74
CA GLY A 106 -71.41 -0.43 -31.89
C GLY A 106 -70.54 0.75 -32.33
N SER A 107 -71.07 1.96 -32.32
CA SER A 107 -70.29 3.16 -32.64
C SER A 107 -69.30 3.54 -31.53
N ALA A 108 -69.64 3.34 -30.25
CA ALA A 108 -68.69 3.43 -29.15
C ALA A 108 -67.58 2.36 -29.25
N GLY A 109 -67.94 1.11 -29.53
CA GLY A 109 -66.98 0.00 -29.72
C GLY A 109 -66.01 0.25 -30.89
N ALA A 110 -66.52 0.78 -32.02
CA ALA A 110 -65.68 1.17 -33.14
C ALA A 110 -64.74 2.35 -32.79
N TYR A 111 -65.21 3.32 -32.00
CA TYR A 111 -64.37 4.43 -31.53
C TYR A 111 -63.21 3.96 -30.64
N PHE A 112 -63.47 3.03 -29.71
CA PHE A 112 -62.40 2.45 -28.87
C PHE A 112 -61.48 1.50 -29.65
N ALA A 113 -61.99 0.73 -30.62
CA ALA A 113 -61.16 -0.14 -31.46
C ALA A 113 -60.24 0.63 -32.43
N LEU A 114 -60.66 1.80 -32.94
CA LEU A 114 -59.84 2.66 -33.79
C LEU A 114 -58.86 3.54 -32.99
N LYS A 115 -59.16 3.81 -31.72
CA LYS A 115 -58.33 4.60 -30.81
C LYS A 115 -57.44 3.67 -29.99
N GLY A 116 -56.56 2.97 -30.71
CA GLY A 116 -55.79 1.82 -30.24
C GLY A 116 -55.17 1.98 -28.86
N GLU A 117 -55.21 0.91 -28.08
CA GLU A 117 -54.70 0.84 -26.73
C GLU A 117 -53.20 1.20 -26.70
N SER A 118 -52.85 2.26 -25.97
CA SER A 118 -51.45 2.55 -25.65
C SER A 118 -50.87 1.34 -24.91
N PRO A 119 -49.71 0.81 -25.32
CA PRO A 119 -49.12 -0.35 -24.65
C PRO A 119 -48.87 -0.02 -23.19
N LEU A 120 -49.39 -0.88 -22.30
CA LEU A 120 -49.13 -0.81 -20.87
C LEU A 120 -47.62 -0.74 -20.62
N PRO A 121 -47.13 0.10 -19.69
CA PRO A 121 -45.72 0.24 -19.45
C PRO A 121 -45.15 -1.09 -18.95
N THR A 122 -44.39 -1.76 -19.81
CA THR A 122 -43.61 -2.94 -19.43
C THR A 122 -42.73 -2.57 -18.25
N ILE A 123 -43.01 -3.13 -17.07
CA ILE A 123 -42.12 -3.01 -15.92
C ILE A 123 -40.88 -3.83 -16.25
N GLN A 124 -39.93 -3.19 -16.93
CA GLN A 124 -38.59 -3.70 -17.08
C GLN A 124 -38.04 -3.89 -15.67
N SER A 125 -37.81 -5.13 -15.28
CA SER A 125 -36.97 -5.44 -14.14
C SER A 125 -35.63 -4.74 -14.37
N LYS A 126 -35.40 -3.64 -13.65
CA LYS A 126 -34.13 -2.92 -13.70
C LYS A 126 -33.07 -3.87 -13.19
N LYS A 127 -32.40 -4.58 -14.12
CA LYS A 127 -31.14 -5.28 -13.88
C LYS A 127 -30.27 -4.29 -13.12
N LYS A 128 -30.06 -4.57 -11.82
CA LYS A 128 -29.32 -3.72 -10.91
C LYS A 128 -27.98 -3.45 -11.58
N ALA A 129 -27.77 -2.22 -12.05
CA ALA A 129 -26.54 -1.87 -12.72
C ALA A 129 -25.40 -2.23 -11.78
N GLU A 130 -24.50 -3.09 -12.24
CA GLU A 130 -23.26 -3.31 -11.51
C GLU A 130 -22.63 -1.94 -11.32
N LYS A 131 -22.27 -1.62 -10.06
CA LYS A 131 -21.51 -0.39 -9.81
C LYS A 131 -20.29 -0.46 -10.74
N PRO A 132 -20.00 0.60 -11.52
CA PRO A 132 -18.82 0.59 -12.37
C PRO A 132 -17.62 0.21 -11.49
N LYS A 133 -16.80 -0.73 -11.97
CA LYS A 133 -15.59 -1.15 -11.23
C LYS A 133 -14.80 0.12 -10.85
N PRO A 134 -14.24 0.20 -9.63
CA PRO A 134 -13.46 1.36 -9.23
C PRO A 134 -12.38 1.64 -10.27
N THR A 135 -12.41 2.82 -10.88
CA THR A 135 -11.39 3.24 -11.87
C THR A 135 -10.03 3.50 -11.21
N THR A 136 -10.02 3.68 -9.89
CA THR A 136 -8.83 3.77 -9.06
C THR A 136 -9.04 3.07 -7.72
N VAL A 137 -7.94 2.68 -7.10
CA VAL A 137 -7.84 2.19 -5.71
C VAL A 137 -6.75 2.98 -4.98
N ALA A 138 -6.80 3.00 -3.64
CA ALA A 138 -5.67 3.49 -2.86
C ALA A 138 -4.50 2.50 -2.97
N SER A 139 -3.32 2.99 -3.36
CA SER A 139 -2.07 2.23 -3.34
C SER A 139 -1.75 1.75 -1.93
N THR A 140 -1.31 0.50 -1.80
CA THR A 140 -0.87 -0.09 -0.53
C THR A 140 0.44 0.55 -0.06
N LEU A 141 1.37 0.87 -0.98
CA LEU A 141 2.63 1.52 -0.61
C LEU A 141 2.42 3.00 -0.25
N THR A 142 1.74 3.77 -1.11
CA THR A 142 1.72 5.24 -1.03
C THR A 142 0.37 5.83 -0.57
N GLY A 143 -0.73 5.10 -0.67
CA GLY A 143 -2.09 5.62 -0.43
C GLY A 143 -2.65 6.50 -1.56
N LEU A 144 -1.87 6.79 -2.61
CA LEU A 144 -2.34 7.55 -3.77
C LEU A 144 -3.44 6.79 -4.52
N GLN A 145 -4.37 7.50 -5.14
CA GLN A 145 -5.36 6.87 -6.02
C GLN A 145 -4.68 6.49 -7.35
N VAL A 146 -4.58 5.19 -7.61
CA VAL A 146 -3.90 4.61 -8.78
C VAL A 146 -4.80 3.60 -9.48
N ALA A 147 -4.50 3.27 -10.73
CA ALA A 147 -5.18 2.18 -11.43
C ALA A 147 -4.93 0.85 -10.69
N PRO A 148 -5.93 -0.05 -10.56
CA PRO A 148 -5.80 -1.30 -9.78
C PRO A 148 -4.56 -2.12 -10.12
N GLU A 149 -4.20 -2.17 -11.40
CA GLU A 149 -3.10 -2.94 -11.97
C GLU A 149 -1.73 -2.43 -11.50
N LEU A 150 -1.62 -1.15 -11.13
CA LEU A 150 -0.41 -0.59 -10.53
C LEU A 150 -0.26 -0.97 -9.06
N ASN A 151 -1.38 -1.11 -8.33
CA ASN A 151 -1.37 -1.57 -6.94
C ASN A 151 -1.13 -3.09 -6.81
N GLU A 152 -1.40 -3.87 -7.86
CA GLU A 152 -1.11 -5.30 -7.91
C GLU A 152 0.36 -5.62 -8.23
N ARG A 153 1.18 -4.63 -8.60
CA ARG A 153 2.62 -4.81 -8.82
C ARG A 153 3.33 -5.10 -7.48
N GLY A 154 4.28 -6.03 -7.49
CA GLY A 154 5.17 -6.27 -6.36
C GLY A 154 6.15 -5.11 -6.14
N VAL A 155 6.33 -4.74 -4.88
CA VAL A 155 7.27 -3.69 -4.44
C VAL A 155 8.70 -4.10 -4.77
N THR A 156 9.53 -3.16 -5.20
CA THR A 156 10.95 -3.37 -5.46
C THR A 156 11.76 -2.49 -4.53
N GLY A 157 12.61 -3.09 -3.69
CA GLY A 157 13.57 -2.34 -2.89
C GLY A 157 14.88 -2.18 -3.64
N ILE A 158 15.48 -0.98 -3.58
CA ILE A 158 16.78 -0.68 -4.20
C ILE A 158 17.66 0.07 -3.20
N MET A 159 18.86 -0.44 -2.96
CA MET A 159 19.88 0.24 -2.17
C MET A 159 20.57 1.33 -2.99
N ILE A 160 20.39 2.59 -2.64
CA ILE A 160 20.97 3.75 -3.34
C ILE A 160 22.05 4.42 -2.48
N GLU A 161 23.11 4.88 -3.12
CA GLU A 161 24.26 5.55 -2.50
C GLU A 161 23.94 6.97 -2.02
N ASN A 162 24.69 7.48 -1.03
CA ASN A 162 24.69 8.89 -0.66
C ASN A 162 26.09 9.48 -0.43
N HIS A 163 27.13 8.96 -1.10
CA HIS A 163 28.48 9.56 -1.09
C HIS A 163 28.51 10.84 -1.94
N PRO A 164 29.31 11.88 -1.64
CA PRO A 164 29.29 13.13 -2.40
C PRO A 164 29.60 12.94 -3.90
N GLU A 165 30.50 12.00 -4.25
CA GLU A 165 30.81 11.65 -5.65
C GLU A 165 29.66 10.94 -6.39
N SER A 166 28.63 10.49 -5.66
CA SER A 166 27.39 9.92 -6.21
C SER A 166 26.25 10.94 -6.37
N TRP A 167 26.44 12.20 -5.98
CA TRP A 167 25.41 13.24 -6.09
C TRP A 167 25.43 13.93 -7.47
N PRO A 168 24.28 14.40 -7.97
CA PRO A 168 22.92 13.98 -7.59
C PRO A 168 22.67 12.50 -7.95
N GLN A 169 21.79 11.83 -7.20
CA GLN A 169 21.31 10.47 -7.52
C GLN A 169 20.11 10.50 -8.46
N SER A 170 19.79 9.36 -9.07
CA SER A 170 18.61 9.17 -9.93
C SER A 170 17.58 8.23 -9.32
N GLY A 171 16.30 8.54 -9.57
CA GLY A 171 15.12 7.72 -9.26
C GLY A 171 14.49 7.98 -7.89
N LEU A 172 15.13 8.76 -7.01
CA LEU A 172 14.64 8.99 -5.65
C LEU A 172 13.31 9.78 -5.62
N ASN A 173 13.04 10.60 -6.63
CA ASN A 173 11.79 11.35 -6.72
C ASN A 173 10.57 10.46 -7.09
N ASP A 174 10.81 9.27 -7.62
CA ASP A 174 9.78 8.31 -8.07
C ASP A 174 9.49 7.21 -7.02
N ALA A 175 10.26 7.16 -5.92
CA ALA A 175 10.07 6.19 -4.86
C ALA A 175 8.80 6.48 -4.03
N GLY A 176 8.07 5.43 -3.64
CA GLY A 176 6.90 5.55 -2.75
C GLY A 176 7.28 5.69 -1.27
N VAL A 177 8.34 5.00 -0.85
CA VAL A 177 8.94 5.11 0.49
C VAL A 177 10.46 5.12 0.35
N VAL A 178 11.13 5.98 1.11
CA VAL A 178 12.60 6.04 1.18
C VAL A 178 13.03 5.95 2.64
N PHE A 179 13.90 4.99 2.97
CA PHE A 179 14.54 4.90 4.29
C PHE A 179 15.97 5.41 4.22
N GLU A 180 16.38 6.25 5.18
CA GLU A 180 17.73 6.79 5.30
C GLU A 180 18.36 6.44 6.66
N ALA A 181 19.58 5.91 6.64
CA ALA A 181 20.38 5.64 7.84
C ALA A 181 21.87 5.71 7.55
N ILE A 182 22.70 5.81 8.60
CA ILE A 182 24.16 5.71 8.46
C ILE A 182 24.51 4.29 8.02
N ALA A 183 25.31 4.14 6.97
CA ALA A 183 25.84 2.86 6.54
C ALA A 183 27.25 2.60 7.10
N GLU A 184 28.21 3.46 6.72
CA GLU A 184 29.65 3.27 6.92
C GLU A 184 30.34 4.61 7.17
N GLY A 185 31.20 4.71 8.18
CA GLY A 185 32.06 5.89 8.38
C GLY A 185 31.34 7.23 8.53
N GLY A 186 30.05 7.21 8.91
CA GLY A 186 29.19 8.40 8.96
C GLY A 186 28.41 8.70 7.68
N ILE A 187 28.73 8.06 6.55
CA ILE A 187 28.03 8.19 5.26
C ILE A 187 26.67 7.51 5.35
N THR A 188 25.59 8.20 4.94
CA THR A 188 24.25 7.60 4.87
C THR A 188 24.04 6.83 3.56
N ARG A 189 22.98 6.02 3.49
CA ARG A 189 22.47 5.43 2.24
C ARG A 189 20.94 5.49 2.25
N PHE A 190 20.34 5.13 1.12
CA PHE A 190 18.90 5.00 0.99
C PHE A 190 18.50 3.57 0.68
N LEU A 191 17.39 3.11 1.25
CA LEU A 191 16.56 2.06 0.67
C LEU A 191 15.33 2.74 0.06
N ALA A 192 15.24 2.73 -1.26
CA ALA A 192 14.08 3.26 -1.98
C ALA A 192 13.15 2.11 -2.39
N LEU A 193 11.86 2.26 -2.13
CA LEU A 193 10.81 1.29 -2.45
C LEU A 193 9.92 1.81 -3.58
N TYR A 194 9.75 1.03 -4.64
CA TYR A 194 8.98 1.35 -5.83
C TYR A 194 7.85 0.33 -6.03
N GLN A 195 6.64 0.80 -6.33
CA GLN A 195 5.53 -0.08 -6.70
C GLN A 195 4.88 0.39 -8.01
N GLU A 196 4.41 1.64 -8.04
CA GLU A 196 3.58 2.18 -9.12
C GLU A 196 4.43 2.86 -10.20
N ALA A 197 5.44 3.63 -9.78
CA ALA A 197 6.36 4.31 -10.69
C ALA A 197 7.33 3.33 -11.36
N GLN A 198 7.78 3.68 -12.57
CA GLN A 198 8.66 2.87 -13.40
C GLN A 198 9.85 3.69 -13.92
N PRO A 199 10.73 4.22 -13.04
CA PRO A 199 11.94 4.91 -13.48
C PRO A 199 12.88 3.97 -14.24
N GLU A 200 13.32 4.43 -15.42
CA GLU A 200 14.24 3.70 -16.31
C GLU A 200 15.72 3.92 -15.98
N TYR A 201 16.03 4.71 -14.94
CA TYR A 201 17.40 5.01 -14.55
C TYR A 201 17.47 5.36 -13.06
N ILE A 202 18.09 4.48 -12.27
CA ILE A 202 18.09 4.51 -10.80
C ILE A 202 19.48 4.18 -10.29
N GLY A 203 20.00 4.99 -9.37
CA GLY A 203 21.31 4.77 -8.74
C GLY A 203 22.03 6.06 -8.33
N PRO A 204 23.31 6.00 -7.97
CA PRO A 204 24.15 4.78 -7.96
C PRO A 204 23.71 3.73 -6.93
N ILE A 205 23.80 2.46 -7.27
CA ILE A 205 23.34 1.33 -6.44
C ILE A 205 24.47 0.82 -5.57
N ARG A 206 24.17 0.52 -4.29
CA ARG A 206 25.19 0.18 -3.29
C ARG A 206 24.84 -1.00 -2.40
N SER A 207 25.74 -1.25 -1.45
CA SER A 207 25.78 -2.42 -0.59
C SER A 207 24.71 -2.40 0.49
N ALA A 208 24.04 -3.55 0.67
CA ALA A 208 23.04 -3.77 1.71
C ALA A 208 23.65 -3.73 3.13
N ARG A 209 22.83 -3.34 4.12
CA ARG A 209 23.13 -3.38 5.56
C ARG A 209 21.96 -3.97 6.34
N PRO A 210 22.16 -4.64 7.49
CA PRO A 210 21.13 -5.48 8.12
C PRO A 210 19.79 -4.79 8.38
N TYR A 211 19.81 -3.59 8.95
CA TYR A 211 18.62 -2.81 9.29
C TYR A 211 17.78 -2.39 8.07
N TYR A 212 18.38 -2.19 6.89
CA TYR A 212 17.59 -2.01 5.66
C TYR A 212 16.83 -3.29 5.28
N LEU A 213 17.37 -4.48 5.59
CA LEU A 213 16.67 -5.75 5.37
C LEU A 213 15.50 -5.92 6.32
N ASP A 214 15.62 -5.44 7.56
CA ASP A 214 14.51 -5.41 8.53
C ASP A 214 13.38 -4.48 8.07
N TRP A 215 13.70 -3.30 7.51
CA TRP A 215 12.68 -2.42 6.94
C TRP A 215 12.06 -2.99 5.66
N LEU A 216 12.89 -3.49 4.73
CA LEU A 216 12.45 -4.11 3.47
C LEU A 216 11.44 -5.25 3.67
N GLN A 217 11.73 -6.15 4.61
CA GLN A 217 10.92 -7.35 4.82
C GLN A 217 9.46 -7.05 5.20
N GLY A 218 9.19 -5.91 5.87
CA GLY A 218 7.83 -5.45 6.16
C GLY A 218 6.98 -5.06 4.95
N PHE A 219 7.60 -4.93 3.76
CA PHE A 219 6.93 -4.66 2.48
C PHE A 219 6.89 -5.88 1.55
N ASP A 220 7.37 -7.04 2.02
CA ASP A 220 7.50 -8.26 1.22
C ASP A 220 8.13 -7.98 -0.17
N ALA A 221 9.30 -7.33 -0.16
CA ALA A 221 9.96 -6.83 -1.37
C ALA A 221 11.33 -7.51 -1.60
N PRO A 222 11.68 -7.90 -2.84
CA PRO A 222 13.06 -8.22 -3.21
C PRO A 222 13.95 -6.98 -3.23
N LEU A 223 15.27 -7.18 -3.06
CA LEU A 223 16.27 -6.12 -2.96
C LEU A 223 17.26 -6.13 -4.13
N ALA A 224 17.35 -5.03 -4.87
CA ALA A 224 18.49 -4.71 -5.74
C ALA A 224 19.60 -4.05 -4.92
N HIS A 225 20.83 -4.56 -5.02
CA HIS A 225 21.99 -4.06 -4.30
C HIS A 225 23.31 -4.51 -4.98
N VAL A 226 24.42 -3.85 -4.61
CA VAL A 226 25.78 -4.23 -5.05
C VAL A 226 26.59 -4.63 -3.82
N GLY A 227 26.61 -5.92 -3.50
CA GLY A 227 27.25 -6.45 -2.29
C GLY A 227 26.52 -6.09 -0.99
N GLY A 228 27.21 -6.26 0.15
CA GLY A 228 26.69 -6.04 1.51
C GLY A 228 27.75 -6.34 2.58
N SER A 229 27.51 -5.97 3.85
CA SER A 229 28.32 -6.48 4.98
C SER A 229 28.31 -8.01 5.02
N GLY A 230 29.27 -8.60 5.75
CA GLY A 230 29.17 -9.99 6.22
C GLY A 230 27.81 -10.23 6.88
N ASP A 231 27.42 -9.41 7.85
CA ASP A 231 26.14 -9.50 8.56
C ASP A 231 24.92 -9.36 7.62
N ALA A 232 24.99 -8.48 6.61
CA ALA A 232 23.89 -8.34 5.66
C ALA A 232 23.76 -9.58 4.76
N LYS A 233 24.88 -10.16 4.32
CA LYS A 233 24.90 -11.41 3.54
C LYS A 233 24.43 -12.60 4.39
N ALA A 234 24.87 -12.68 5.64
CA ALA A 234 24.40 -13.69 6.59
C ALA A 234 22.89 -13.59 6.83
N LYS A 235 22.38 -12.36 7.05
CA LYS A 235 20.95 -12.10 7.24
C LYS A 235 20.10 -12.36 5.99
N ILE A 236 20.61 -12.04 4.79
CA ILE A 236 19.97 -12.43 3.52
C ILE A 236 19.77 -13.95 3.47
N ALA A 237 20.80 -14.72 3.84
CA ALA A 237 20.75 -16.17 3.84
C ALA A 237 19.86 -16.76 4.97
N SER A 238 19.91 -16.21 6.19
CA SER A 238 19.13 -16.73 7.33
C SER A 238 17.64 -16.44 7.22
N ASP A 239 17.28 -15.23 6.80
CA ASP A 239 15.88 -14.77 6.80
C ASP A 239 15.13 -15.16 5.51
N GLY A 240 15.89 -15.62 4.49
CA GLY A 240 15.38 -15.91 3.15
C GLY A 240 15.06 -14.65 2.33
N VAL A 241 15.83 -13.56 2.51
CA VAL A 241 15.57 -12.30 1.79
C VAL A 241 15.80 -12.50 0.30
N ARG A 242 14.82 -12.09 -0.51
CA ARG A 242 14.85 -12.14 -1.98
C ARG A 242 15.89 -11.18 -2.57
N SER A 243 17.17 -11.56 -2.52
CA SER A 243 18.30 -10.78 -3.03
C SER A 243 18.43 -10.84 -4.55
N MET A 244 18.66 -9.68 -5.16
CA MET A 244 18.98 -9.49 -6.58
C MET A 244 20.41 -8.95 -6.76
N ASP A 245 21.37 -9.30 -5.88
CA ASP A 245 22.75 -8.77 -5.91
C ASP A 245 23.36 -8.78 -7.33
N GLN A 246 23.97 -7.66 -7.75
CA GLN A 246 24.62 -7.53 -9.06
C GLN A 246 25.58 -8.69 -9.37
N SER A 247 26.30 -9.20 -8.36
CA SER A 247 27.28 -10.28 -8.55
C SER A 247 26.70 -11.57 -9.15
N ALA A 248 25.41 -11.85 -8.94
CA ALA A 248 24.70 -13.01 -9.48
C ALA A 248 23.70 -12.66 -10.60
N ASN A 249 23.44 -11.36 -10.84
CA ASN A 249 22.37 -10.88 -11.71
C ASN A 249 22.84 -9.74 -12.63
N GLY A 250 24.11 -9.77 -13.04
CA GLY A 250 24.81 -8.62 -13.64
C GLY A 250 24.15 -8.01 -14.88
N SER A 251 23.37 -8.79 -15.65
CA SER A 251 22.61 -8.31 -16.82
C SER A 251 21.45 -7.38 -16.50
N SER A 252 21.01 -7.29 -15.24
CA SER A 252 20.00 -6.32 -14.78
C SER A 252 20.61 -5.00 -14.29
N TYR A 253 21.92 -4.81 -14.46
CA TYR A 253 22.67 -3.66 -13.96
C TYR A 253 23.60 -3.12 -15.04
N GLU A 254 23.74 -1.81 -15.10
CA GLU A 254 24.65 -1.11 -16.01
C GLU A 254 25.76 -0.41 -15.22
N ARG A 255 26.94 -0.26 -15.81
CA ARG A 255 27.97 0.67 -15.34
C ARG A 255 28.08 1.83 -16.32
N ILE A 256 27.97 3.06 -15.81
CA ILE A 256 28.14 4.27 -16.61
C ILE A 256 29.58 4.76 -16.58
N ASP A 257 30.04 5.40 -17.66
CA ASP A 257 31.38 5.99 -17.74
C ASP A 257 31.46 7.40 -17.14
N ALA A 258 30.32 8.05 -16.89
CA ALA A 258 30.27 9.42 -16.37
C ALA A 258 30.68 9.56 -14.89
N ARG A 259 30.88 8.44 -14.17
CA ARG A 259 31.34 8.39 -12.78
C ARG A 259 32.35 7.26 -12.61
N TYR A 260 33.33 7.46 -11.73
CA TYR A 260 34.28 6.39 -11.39
C TYR A 260 33.62 5.30 -10.54
N ALA A 261 34.12 4.07 -10.68
CA ALA A 261 33.79 3.01 -9.73
C ALA A 261 34.30 3.39 -8.32
N PRO A 262 33.51 3.16 -7.26
CA PRO A 262 32.32 2.31 -7.24
C PRO A 262 30.98 3.08 -7.28
N HIS A 263 30.99 4.35 -7.71
CA HIS A 263 29.84 5.27 -7.73
C HIS A 263 29.02 5.25 -9.04
N ASN A 264 29.12 4.17 -9.82
CA ASN A 264 28.68 4.17 -11.22
C ASN A 264 27.79 3.00 -11.65
N VAL A 265 27.23 2.23 -10.71
CA VAL A 265 26.28 1.13 -11.03
C VAL A 265 24.85 1.66 -10.99
N TYR A 266 24.07 1.42 -12.05
CA TYR A 266 22.67 1.85 -12.20
C TYR A 266 21.77 0.68 -12.65
N THR A 267 20.45 0.87 -12.58
CA THR A 267 19.42 -0.08 -13.05
C THR A 267 18.15 0.67 -13.49
N SER A 268 17.18 -0.06 -14.03
CA SER A 268 15.81 0.38 -14.28
C SER A 268 14.81 -0.52 -13.55
N ILE A 269 13.57 -0.05 -13.31
CA ILE A 269 12.52 -0.98 -12.85
C ILE A 269 12.23 -2.05 -13.91
N SER A 270 12.25 -1.71 -15.20
CA SER A 270 12.07 -2.67 -16.30
C SER A 270 13.05 -3.85 -16.25
N SER A 271 14.33 -3.60 -15.97
CA SER A 271 15.38 -4.63 -15.85
C SER A 271 15.20 -5.50 -14.60
N LEU A 272 14.73 -4.93 -13.50
CA LEU A 272 14.43 -5.65 -12.26
C LEU A 272 13.12 -6.43 -12.34
N ASP A 273 12.11 -5.93 -13.05
CA ASP A 273 10.85 -6.63 -13.30
C ASP A 273 11.06 -7.86 -14.19
N ALA A 274 11.91 -7.75 -15.23
CA ALA A 274 12.34 -8.90 -16.02
C ALA A 274 13.06 -9.96 -15.15
N LEU A 275 13.93 -9.52 -14.23
CA LEU A 275 14.63 -10.42 -13.30
C LEU A 275 13.67 -11.09 -12.31
N LYS A 276 12.74 -10.33 -11.72
CA LYS A 276 11.69 -10.86 -10.84
C LYS A 276 10.77 -11.83 -11.58
N ALA A 277 10.52 -11.62 -12.88
CA ALA A 277 9.73 -12.54 -13.69
C ALA A 277 10.40 -13.92 -13.81
N VAL A 278 11.73 -13.95 -14.07
CA VAL A 278 12.51 -15.19 -14.10
C VAL A 278 12.57 -15.88 -12.73
N LYS A 279 12.60 -15.11 -11.64
CA LYS A 279 12.68 -15.65 -10.26
C LYS A 279 11.33 -15.98 -9.60
N GLY A 280 10.19 -15.64 -10.21
CA GLY A 280 8.87 -15.81 -9.61
C GLY A 280 8.56 -14.80 -8.48
N TRP A 281 9.17 -13.61 -8.52
CA TRP A 281 9.11 -12.60 -7.45
C TRP A 281 8.27 -11.36 -7.80
N GLN A 282 7.32 -11.48 -8.73
CA GLN A 282 6.56 -10.34 -9.27
C GLN A 282 5.54 -9.73 -8.30
N LYS A 283 5.26 -10.38 -7.16
CA LYS A 283 4.25 -9.96 -6.17
C LYS A 283 4.86 -9.68 -4.80
N SER A 284 4.14 -8.86 -4.04
CA SER A 284 4.38 -8.52 -2.64
C SER A 284 3.05 -8.58 -1.89
N THR A 285 3.01 -9.23 -0.73
CA THR A 285 1.84 -9.25 0.16
C THR A 285 2.21 -8.58 1.49
N PHE A 286 1.78 -7.34 1.68
CA PHE A 286 2.16 -6.54 2.84
C PHE A 286 1.02 -5.61 3.30
N THR A 287 1.08 -5.21 4.57
CA THR A 287 0.27 -4.10 5.08
C THR A 287 1.06 -2.81 4.89
N GLY A 288 0.46 -1.82 4.24
CA GLY A 288 1.04 -0.47 4.10
C GLY A 288 0.94 0.35 5.39
N PHE A 289 1.61 1.51 5.42
CA PHE A 289 1.41 2.47 6.50
C PHE A 289 -0.05 2.95 6.54
N ALA A 290 -0.63 3.11 7.72
CA ALA A 290 -1.99 3.62 7.87
C ALA A 290 -2.09 5.04 7.28
N ARG A 291 -3.01 5.26 6.33
CA ARG A 291 -3.15 6.54 5.61
C ARG A 291 -4.37 7.35 6.08
N LYS A 292 -4.29 8.68 5.92
CA LYS A 292 -5.40 9.63 6.10
C LYS A 292 -5.54 10.53 4.86
N LYS A 293 -6.60 11.34 4.82
CA LYS A 293 -6.69 12.46 3.87
C LYS A 293 -5.72 13.59 4.29
N GLU A 294 -5.11 14.25 3.31
CA GLU A 294 -4.33 15.47 3.51
C GLU A 294 -5.16 16.56 4.21
N ALA A 295 -4.51 17.33 5.10
CA ALA A 295 -5.16 18.31 5.95
C ALA A 295 -4.20 19.49 6.26
N ALA A 296 -3.63 20.10 5.22
CA ALA A 296 -2.67 21.19 5.28
C ALA A 296 -3.02 22.26 6.33
N SER A 297 -2.09 22.55 7.25
CA SER A 297 -2.28 23.59 8.26
C SER A 297 -2.33 24.98 7.64
N LYS A 298 -3.26 25.82 8.13
CA LYS A 298 -3.31 27.26 7.82
C LYS A 298 -2.24 28.06 8.58
N THR A 299 -1.69 27.49 9.64
CA THR A 299 -0.63 28.05 10.47
C THR A 299 0.42 26.95 10.69
N PRO A 300 1.33 26.74 9.73
CA PRO A 300 2.42 25.78 9.88
C PRO A 300 3.25 26.07 11.13
N THR A 301 3.70 25.01 11.80
CA THR A 301 4.56 25.08 13.00
C THR A 301 5.88 24.33 12.81
N ALA A 302 6.06 23.68 11.66
CA ALA A 302 7.26 22.97 11.23
C ALA A 302 7.57 23.32 9.77
N SER A 303 7.65 24.60 9.42
CA SER A 303 7.98 25.04 8.05
C SER A 303 9.43 24.79 7.68
N SER A 304 10.33 24.80 8.67
CA SER A 304 11.72 24.36 8.54
C SER A 304 11.96 23.18 9.47
N VAL A 305 12.55 22.10 8.95
CA VAL A 305 12.89 20.89 9.69
C VAL A 305 14.34 20.53 9.37
N THR A 306 15.10 20.09 10.37
CA THR A 306 16.45 19.54 10.21
C THR A 306 16.53 18.19 10.91
N ILE A 307 17.06 17.19 10.21
CA ILE A 307 17.22 15.83 10.71
C ILE A 307 18.70 15.47 10.60
N ALA A 308 19.43 15.56 11.70
CA ALA A 308 20.83 15.18 11.78
C ALA A 308 20.98 13.66 11.86
N VAL A 309 20.78 12.98 10.71
CA VAL A 309 20.99 11.54 10.54
C VAL A 309 22.43 11.16 10.90
N SER A 310 23.37 12.00 10.46
CA SER A 310 24.79 11.94 10.81
C SER A 310 25.33 13.37 10.98
N THR A 311 26.59 13.62 10.61
CA THR A 311 27.26 14.92 10.74
C THR A 311 27.59 15.56 9.39
N GLY A 312 27.74 16.89 9.36
CA GLY A 312 28.19 17.62 8.17
C GLY A 312 27.16 17.56 7.04
N GLU A 313 27.59 17.09 5.87
CA GLU A 313 26.76 17.03 4.66
C GLU A 313 25.54 16.09 4.78
N TYR A 314 25.60 15.17 5.76
CA TYR A 314 24.56 14.19 6.12
C TYR A 314 23.56 14.71 7.16
N VAL A 315 23.36 16.02 7.20
CA VAL A 315 22.33 16.70 7.98
C VAL A 315 21.31 17.30 6.99
N PRO A 316 20.39 16.48 6.44
CA PRO A 316 19.35 17.00 5.57
C PRO A 316 18.42 17.97 6.30
N SER A 317 18.00 18.98 5.56
CA SER A 317 16.92 19.89 5.97
C SER A 317 15.75 19.78 5.01
N TYR A 318 14.57 20.15 5.49
CA TYR A 318 13.33 20.11 4.73
C TYR A 318 12.59 21.43 4.93
N THR A 319 12.14 22.02 3.81
CA THR A 319 11.30 23.23 3.82
C THR A 319 9.90 22.87 3.37
N TYR A 320 8.89 23.18 4.18
CA TYR A 320 7.49 22.96 3.84
C TYR A 320 7.03 23.93 2.73
N ASP A 321 6.46 23.39 1.65
CA ASP A 321 5.74 24.16 0.65
C ASP A 321 4.23 24.00 0.83
N ALA A 322 3.59 25.07 1.30
CA ALA A 322 2.14 25.13 1.51
C ALA A 322 1.32 25.05 0.19
N LYS A 323 1.92 25.29 -0.98
CA LYS A 323 1.22 25.18 -2.27
C LYS A 323 1.01 23.73 -2.68
N THR A 324 2.00 22.88 -2.42
CA THR A 324 2.00 21.46 -2.77
C THR A 324 1.66 20.56 -1.58
N ASN A 325 1.59 21.12 -0.37
CA ASN A 325 1.46 20.40 0.90
C ASN A 325 2.51 19.29 1.02
N SER A 326 3.78 19.65 0.81
CA SER A 326 4.92 18.72 0.83
C SER A 326 6.15 19.39 1.44
N TYR A 327 7.20 18.60 1.65
CA TYR A 327 8.48 19.03 2.19
C TYR A 327 9.57 18.87 1.13
N LEU A 328 10.19 19.99 0.73
CA LEU A 328 11.33 20.05 -0.19
C LEU A 328 12.62 19.70 0.54
N ARG A 329 13.35 18.66 0.12
CA ARG A 329 14.58 18.19 0.78
C ARG A 329 15.81 18.93 0.26
N SER A 330 16.70 19.27 1.19
CA SER A 330 18.01 19.86 0.94
C SER A 330 19.10 19.01 1.61
N GLN A 331 20.31 19.01 1.04
CA GLN A 331 21.47 18.28 1.55
C GLN A 331 22.75 19.09 1.26
N ALA A 332 23.77 18.96 2.10
CA ALA A 332 25.04 19.69 1.94
C ALA A 332 24.89 21.23 1.72
N GLY A 333 23.84 21.83 2.28
CA GLY A 333 23.55 23.27 2.15
C GLY A 333 22.82 23.70 0.88
N GLY A 334 22.47 22.78 -0.04
CA GLY A 334 21.74 23.08 -1.27
C GLY A 334 20.51 22.19 -1.51
N PRO A 335 19.69 22.50 -2.52
CA PRO A 335 18.59 21.63 -2.95
C PRO A 335 19.10 20.21 -3.26
N HIS A 336 18.47 19.18 -2.68
CA HIS A 336 18.79 17.81 -3.06
C HIS A 336 18.02 17.48 -4.33
N VAL A 337 18.71 17.43 -5.46
CA VAL A 337 18.11 17.25 -6.80
C VAL A 337 18.23 15.81 -7.26
N ASP A 338 17.20 15.32 -7.95
CA ASP A 338 17.23 14.08 -8.72
C ASP A 338 17.85 14.31 -10.11
N GLU A 339 18.88 13.53 -10.43
CA GLU A 339 19.78 13.67 -11.58
C GLU A 339 19.07 13.62 -12.94
N LYS A 340 18.02 12.81 -13.10
CA LYS A 340 17.32 12.66 -14.39
C LYS A 340 16.13 13.58 -14.54
N SER A 341 15.36 13.80 -13.48
CA SER A 341 14.21 14.71 -13.54
C SER A 341 14.59 16.18 -13.40
N GLY A 342 15.77 16.48 -12.85
CA GLY A 342 16.22 17.85 -12.53
C GLY A 342 15.41 18.50 -11.41
N LYS A 343 14.52 17.75 -10.74
CA LYS A 343 13.63 18.26 -9.69
C LYS A 343 14.30 18.14 -8.33
N GLN A 344 14.09 19.12 -7.46
CA GLN A 344 14.37 18.96 -6.05
C GLN A 344 13.46 17.87 -5.47
N LEU A 345 14.04 16.94 -4.71
CA LEU A 345 13.31 15.87 -4.04
C LEU A 345 12.28 16.47 -3.09
N SER A 346 11.06 15.93 -3.13
CA SER A 346 9.98 16.36 -2.24
C SER A 346 9.14 15.19 -1.75
N SER A 347 8.75 15.23 -0.48
CA SER A 347 7.96 14.16 0.15
C SER A 347 6.70 14.73 0.82
N LYS A 348 5.61 13.97 0.79
CA LYS A 348 4.35 14.33 1.46
C LYS A 348 4.42 14.13 2.97
N VAL A 349 5.33 13.27 3.41
CA VAL A 349 5.56 12.91 4.81
C VAL A 349 7.06 12.73 5.04
N VAL A 350 7.59 13.39 6.06
CA VAL A 350 8.94 13.13 6.58
C VAL A 350 8.81 12.53 7.98
N VAL A 351 9.55 11.47 8.27
CA VAL A 351 9.52 10.73 9.52
C VAL A 351 10.93 10.66 10.08
N ALA A 352 11.11 11.08 11.33
CA ALA A 352 12.37 10.94 12.06
C ALA A 352 12.19 9.91 13.18
N MET A 353 12.70 8.69 12.98
CA MET A 353 12.68 7.62 13.98
C MET A 353 13.93 7.73 14.85
N VAL A 354 13.76 7.84 16.18
CA VAL A 354 14.86 7.69 17.14
C VAL A 354 15.09 6.19 17.34
N ILE A 355 16.25 5.69 16.94
CA ILE A 355 16.58 4.26 16.96
C ILE A 355 17.91 4.05 17.69
N PRO A 356 18.01 3.09 18.64
CA PRO A 356 19.27 2.78 19.29
C PRO A 356 20.34 2.42 18.26
N TRP A 357 21.48 3.10 18.36
CA TRP A 357 22.59 3.00 17.41
C TRP A 357 23.90 2.73 18.13
N SER A 358 24.72 1.85 17.55
CA SER A 358 26.11 1.66 17.91
C SER A 358 26.98 1.47 16.66
N GLN A 359 28.30 1.41 16.84
CA GLN A 359 29.26 1.30 15.75
C GLN A 359 30.24 0.15 16.00
N GLN A 360 30.47 -0.68 14.98
CA GLN A 360 31.44 -1.77 14.99
C GLN A 360 32.46 -1.53 13.86
N GLY A 361 33.67 -1.10 14.23
CA GLY A 361 34.66 -0.62 13.25
C GLY A 361 34.13 0.61 12.51
N ILE A 362 33.94 0.50 11.19
CA ILE A 362 33.30 1.55 10.38
C ILE A 362 31.79 1.36 10.21
N TYR A 363 31.23 0.20 10.59
CA TYR A 363 29.85 -0.16 10.30
C TYR A 363 28.89 0.31 11.39
N SER A 364 27.73 0.83 10.98
CA SER A 364 26.64 1.12 11.91
C SER A 364 25.82 -0.13 12.24
N VAL A 365 25.35 -0.21 13.48
CA VAL A 365 24.41 -1.21 13.99
C VAL A 365 23.21 -0.47 14.57
N TYR A 366 22.00 -0.86 14.17
CA TYR A 366 20.75 -0.27 14.64
C TYR A 366 19.85 -1.36 15.21
N GLN A 367 19.13 -1.06 16.30
CA GLN A 367 18.06 -1.91 16.84
C GLN A 367 16.70 -1.41 16.32
N ASN A 368 16.40 -1.68 15.05
CA ASN A 368 15.19 -1.20 14.36
C ASN A 368 14.03 -2.22 14.32
N VAL A 369 14.15 -3.31 15.07
CA VAL A 369 13.03 -4.16 15.53
C VAL A 369 12.87 -3.89 17.02
N GLY A 370 11.63 -3.65 17.47
CA GLY A 370 11.33 -3.10 18.80
C GLY A 370 10.45 -1.85 18.69
N SER A 371 10.71 -0.85 19.54
CA SER A 371 9.99 0.42 19.52
C SER A 371 10.86 1.60 19.96
N GLY A 372 10.43 2.82 19.66
CA GLY A 372 11.13 4.03 20.07
C GLY A 372 10.39 5.32 19.71
N PRO A 373 10.89 6.50 20.13
CA PRO A 373 10.29 7.78 19.79
C PRO A 373 10.31 8.07 18.29
N VAL A 374 9.26 8.70 17.77
CA VAL A 374 9.20 9.20 16.39
C VAL A 374 8.69 10.64 16.36
N VAL A 375 9.14 11.42 15.39
CA VAL A 375 8.50 12.69 15.00
C VAL A 375 8.08 12.59 13.54
N VAL A 376 6.81 12.86 13.24
CA VAL A 376 6.26 12.83 11.89
C VAL A 376 5.89 14.25 11.47
N PHE A 377 6.41 14.66 10.31
CA PHE A 377 6.19 15.95 9.69
C PHE A 377 5.32 15.78 8.45
N GLN A 378 4.14 16.38 8.47
CA GLN A 378 3.16 16.39 7.38
C GLN A 378 2.22 17.59 7.60
N ASP A 379 1.53 18.07 6.56
CA ASP A 379 0.58 19.20 6.69
C ASP A 379 1.16 20.50 7.30
N GLY A 380 2.48 20.71 7.22
CA GLY A 380 3.18 21.85 7.83
C GLY A 380 3.31 21.80 9.36
N VAL A 381 3.00 20.65 9.98
CA VAL A 381 3.09 20.44 11.43
C VAL A 381 3.95 19.24 11.78
N ALA A 382 4.43 19.21 13.04
CA ALA A 382 5.14 18.08 13.62
C ALA A 382 4.24 17.38 14.65
N THR A 383 4.16 16.05 14.59
CA THR A 383 3.49 15.20 15.58
C THR A 383 4.50 14.25 16.19
N GLU A 384 4.69 14.34 17.51
CA GLU A 384 5.51 13.38 18.26
C GLU A 384 4.70 12.14 18.64
N GLY A 385 5.39 11.00 18.72
CA GLY A 385 4.76 9.71 18.96
C GLY A 385 5.76 8.57 19.17
N ILE A 386 5.30 7.34 18.95
CA ILE A 386 6.10 6.11 19.06
C ILE A 386 6.06 5.36 17.72
N TRP A 387 7.19 4.81 17.28
CA TRP A 387 7.25 3.78 16.26
C TRP A 387 7.34 2.40 16.92
N GLU A 388 6.71 1.39 16.32
CA GLU A 388 6.75 -0.01 16.75
C GLU A 388 6.95 -0.91 15.54
N LYS A 389 7.77 -1.97 15.68
CA LYS A 389 7.97 -3.02 14.68
C LYS A 389 8.28 -4.33 15.40
N ALA A 390 7.32 -5.26 15.42
CA ALA A 390 7.40 -6.47 16.24
C ALA A 390 8.48 -7.47 15.79
N SER A 391 8.63 -7.68 14.47
CA SER A 391 9.69 -8.49 13.87
C SER A 391 10.23 -7.87 12.59
N SER A 392 11.28 -8.47 12.01
CA SER A 392 11.79 -8.13 10.68
C SER A 392 10.71 -8.16 9.60
N LYS A 393 9.73 -9.07 9.69
CA LYS A 393 8.68 -9.26 8.67
C LYS A 393 7.42 -8.42 8.90
N ASP A 394 7.25 -7.84 10.09
CA ASP A 394 6.11 -6.96 10.38
C ASP A 394 6.33 -5.54 9.83
N GLN A 395 5.22 -4.85 9.50
CA GLN A 395 5.29 -3.44 9.13
C GLN A 395 5.58 -2.54 10.35
N ILE A 396 6.18 -1.37 10.12
CA ILE A 396 6.28 -0.33 11.15
C ILE A 396 4.90 0.29 11.38
N VAL A 397 4.45 0.32 12.63
CA VAL A 397 3.28 1.08 13.09
C VAL A 397 3.76 2.38 13.74
N PHE A 398 3.12 3.49 13.40
CA PHE A 398 3.33 4.78 14.08
C PHE A 398 2.10 5.07 14.96
N LYS A 399 2.32 5.48 16.20
CA LYS A 399 1.28 5.85 17.17
C LYS A 399 1.48 7.27 17.68
N ASP A 400 0.39 7.98 17.94
CA ASP A 400 0.42 9.29 18.59
C ASP A 400 0.68 9.15 20.11
N SER A 401 0.88 10.27 20.80
CA SER A 401 1.11 10.31 22.26
C SER A 401 -0.06 9.77 23.11
N ARG A 402 -1.20 9.43 22.49
CA ARG A 402 -2.38 8.82 23.12
C ARG A 402 -2.54 7.34 22.74
N GLY A 403 -1.59 6.76 22.01
CA GLY A 403 -1.58 5.37 21.58
C GLY A 403 -2.42 5.05 20.33
N ASN A 404 -2.98 6.05 19.65
CA ASN A 404 -3.77 5.85 18.42
C ASN A 404 -2.87 5.81 17.18
N ASP A 405 -3.27 5.11 16.13
CA ASP A 405 -2.57 5.12 14.83
C ASP A 405 -2.31 6.56 14.33
N LEU A 406 -1.03 6.91 14.21
CA LEU A 406 -0.57 8.14 13.60
C LEU A 406 -0.57 7.95 12.08
N LYS A 407 -1.70 8.33 11.47
CA LYS A 407 -1.94 8.13 10.04
C LYS A 407 -1.17 9.12 9.18
N LEU A 408 -0.58 8.61 8.11
CA LEU A 408 0.27 9.36 7.18
C LEU A 408 -0.54 9.93 6.00
N ASN A 409 -0.12 11.05 5.44
CA ASN A 409 -0.65 11.56 4.18
C ASN A 409 -0.38 10.60 3.01
N PRO A 410 -1.19 10.61 1.93
CA PRO A 410 -0.90 9.88 0.72
C PRO A 410 0.32 10.46 0.00
N GLY A 411 1.12 9.62 -0.66
CA GLY A 411 2.32 10.01 -1.42
C GLY A 411 3.63 9.64 -0.74
N GLN A 412 4.75 10.16 -1.29
CA GLN A 412 6.09 9.76 -0.87
C GLN A 412 6.31 9.99 0.64
N THR A 413 6.82 8.96 1.30
CA THR A 413 7.17 8.97 2.72
C THR A 413 8.69 8.80 2.89
N TRP A 414 9.38 9.80 3.43
CA TRP A 414 10.81 9.74 3.74
C TRP A 414 11.02 9.41 5.21
N VAL A 415 11.77 8.37 5.54
CA VAL A 415 11.96 7.85 6.89
C VAL A 415 13.45 7.85 7.24
N SER A 416 13.86 8.72 8.15
CA SER A 416 15.26 8.88 8.57
C SER A 416 15.47 8.34 9.98
N ALA A 417 16.48 7.49 10.16
CA ALA A 417 16.90 6.96 11.46
C ALA A 417 17.92 7.90 12.14
N VAL A 418 17.56 8.46 13.29
CA VAL A 418 18.43 9.32 14.11
C VAL A 418 18.80 8.68 15.44
N ARG A 419 19.89 9.14 16.05
CA ARG A 419 20.43 8.59 17.30
C ARG A 419 19.69 9.07 18.55
N ALA A 420 19.19 10.31 18.55
CA ALA A 420 18.49 10.92 19.67
C ALA A 420 17.43 11.94 19.20
N ARG A 421 16.47 12.27 20.07
CA ARG A 421 15.46 13.32 19.81
C ARG A 421 16.10 14.70 19.54
N SER A 422 17.28 14.98 20.10
CA SER A 422 18.05 16.22 19.87
C SER A 422 18.66 16.33 18.46
N ASN A 423 18.70 15.24 17.68
CA ASN A 423 19.05 15.28 16.26
C ASN A 423 17.91 15.82 15.38
N ILE A 424 16.75 16.14 15.95
CA ILE A 424 15.56 16.60 15.24
C ILE A 424 15.24 18.02 15.72
N THR A 425 15.33 19.00 14.82
CA THR A 425 14.93 20.39 15.12
C THR A 425 13.93 20.86 14.07
N PHE A 426 13.01 21.73 14.47
CA PHE A 426 12.05 22.35 13.56
C PHE A 426 11.56 23.69 14.10
N THR A 427 11.12 24.57 13.19
CA THR A 427 10.53 25.88 13.51
C THR A 427 9.32 26.16 12.62
N PRO A 428 8.42 27.08 13.03
CA PRO A 428 7.42 27.67 12.14
C PRO A 428 8.02 28.35 10.90
#